data_AF-A0A2D1IKT0-F1
#
_entry.id   AF-A0A2D1IKT0-F1
#
_cell.length_a   1.000
_cell.length_b   1.000
_cell.length_c   1.000
_cell.angle_alpha   90.00
_cell.angle_beta   90.00
_cell.angle_gamma   90.00
#
_symmetry.space_group_name_H-M   'P 1'
#
loop_
_entity.id
_entity.type
_entity.pdbx_description
1 polymer ?
#
loop_
_entity_poly.entity_id
_entity_poly.type
_entity_poly.pdbx_seq_one_letter_code
_entity_poly.pdbx_strand_id
1 'polypeptide(L)'
;MLNHNKNIIIGIVMILFSGLALMFLLMNDENDISTTEHYSSNDHAVLIQTESQLQSPASILENEQKFAQQNQQFIQKRDALYMQLAEISNHLSQGKQPDLREVSKMLETLRQLVKVKVISVQEASATIEFLQKVLPEMEMELAREIKLIDRIE
;
A
#
# COMPACT_ATOMS: atom_id res chain seq x y z
N MET A 1 -36.99 14.45 31.24
CA MET A 1 -35.84 15.24 30.77
C MET A 1 -34.89 14.34 30.00
N LEU A 2 -35.07 14.18 28.67
CA LEU A 2 -34.17 13.34 27.86
C LEU A 2 -34.14 13.79 26.38
N ASN A 3 -34.12 15.11 26.13
CA ASN A 3 -34.10 15.67 24.76
C ASN A 3 -32.94 16.63 24.51
N HIS A 4 -31.99 16.81 25.43
CA HIS A 4 -30.89 17.76 25.28
C HIS A 4 -29.71 17.19 24.45
N ASN A 5 -29.65 15.87 24.31
CA ASN A 5 -28.50 15.13 23.81
C ASN A 5 -28.54 14.95 22.28
N LYS A 6 -29.74 15.00 21.69
CA LYS A 6 -29.94 14.80 20.24
C LYS A 6 -29.45 15.97 19.41
N ASN A 7 -29.61 17.19 19.93
CA ASN A 7 -29.23 18.43 19.23
C ASN A 7 -27.70 18.62 19.18
N ILE A 8 -26.97 18.07 20.16
CA ILE A 8 -25.49 18.11 20.20
C ILE A 8 -24.90 17.15 19.16
N ILE A 9 -25.46 15.94 19.03
CA ILE A 9 -24.99 14.94 18.05
C ILE A 9 -25.24 15.43 16.61
N ILE A 10 -26.38 16.07 16.35
CA ILE A 10 -26.70 16.64 15.03
C ILE A 10 -25.73 17.77 14.65
N GLY A 11 -25.32 18.61 15.61
CA GLY A 11 -24.33 19.66 15.37
C GLY A 11 -22.95 19.12 14.99
N ILE A 12 -22.50 18.04 15.64
CA ILE A 12 -21.19 17.42 15.36
C ILE A 12 -21.18 16.79 13.96
N VAL A 13 -22.26 16.14 13.53
CA VAL A 13 -22.36 15.53 12.19
C VAL A 13 -22.35 16.58 11.08
N MET A 14 -23.00 17.74 11.28
CA MET A 14 -23.00 18.83 10.30
C MET A 14 -21.62 19.47 10.10
N ILE A 15 -20.82 19.62 11.17
CA ILE A 15 -19.47 20.19 11.09
C ILE A 15 -18.53 19.25 10.32
N LEU A 16 -18.63 17.93 10.54
CA LEU A 16 -17.80 16.94 9.85
C LEU A 16 -18.11 16.88 8.34
N PHE A 17 -19.40 16.93 7.96
CA PHE A 17 -19.78 16.95 6.54
C PHE A 17 -19.36 18.24 5.83
N SER A 18 -19.44 19.39 6.50
CA SER A 18 -19.03 20.67 5.90
C SER A 18 -17.51 20.77 5.70
N GLY A 19 -16.71 20.18 6.61
CA GLY A 19 -15.26 20.11 6.45
C GLY A 19 -14.83 19.19 5.29
N LEU A 20 -15.51 18.05 5.12
CA LEU A 20 -15.20 17.10 4.04
C LEU A 20 -15.51 17.68 2.65
N ALA A 21 -16.62 18.40 2.49
CA ALA A 21 -16.99 19.05 1.23
C ALA A 21 -16.03 20.18 0.85
N LEU A 22 -15.53 20.93 1.84
CA LEU A 22 -14.54 21.99 1.62
C LEU A 22 -13.18 21.41 1.20
N MET A 23 -12.80 20.25 1.75
CA MET A 23 -11.60 19.51 1.33
C MET A 23 -11.70 19.02 -0.13
N PHE A 24 -12.87 18.55 -0.57
CA PHE A 24 -13.12 18.18 -1.97
C PHE A 24 -13.11 19.38 -2.93
N LEU A 25 -13.57 20.56 -2.50
CA LEU A 25 -13.54 21.78 -3.30
C LEU A 25 -12.13 22.35 -3.49
N LEU A 26 -11.23 22.17 -2.53
CA LEU A 26 -9.81 22.56 -2.69
C LEU A 26 -9.02 21.61 -3.58
N MET A 27 -9.49 20.39 -3.80
CA MET A 27 -8.72 19.34 -4.50
C MET A 27 -9.10 19.20 -5.99
N ASN A 28 -9.83 20.18 -6.55
CA ASN A 28 -10.39 20.10 -7.91
C ASN A 28 -10.00 21.28 -8.81
N ASP A 29 -8.80 21.83 -8.63
CA ASP A 29 -8.19 22.78 -9.55
C ASP A 29 -7.02 22.11 -10.27
N GLU A 30 -7.36 21.32 -11.31
CA GLU A 30 -6.50 20.94 -12.46
C GLU A 30 -7.36 20.13 -13.44
N ASN A 31 -8.42 20.76 -13.94
CA ASN A 31 -9.04 20.39 -15.22
C ASN A 31 -8.68 21.50 -16.21
N ASP A 32 -7.52 21.42 -16.85
CA ASP A 32 -7.31 22.19 -18.07
C ASP A 32 -7.52 21.28 -19.29
N ILE A 33 -8.58 21.65 -20.00
CA ILE A 33 -9.12 21.03 -21.20
C ILE A 33 -8.49 21.82 -22.34
N SER A 34 -7.65 21.20 -23.16
CA SER A 34 -7.30 21.76 -24.47
C SER A 34 -7.62 20.78 -25.60
N THR A 35 -8.78 21.04 -26.17
CA THR A 35 -9.41 20.59 -27.40
C THR A 35 -8.58 20.95 -28.66
N THR A 36 -8.31 19.94 -29.50
CA THR A 36 -8.48 19.92 -30.98
C THR A 36 -7.47 20.63 -31.92
N GLU A 37 -6.67 19.76 -32.57
CA GLU A 37 -6.51 19.53 -34.03
C GLU A 37 -5.59 20.35 -34.97
N HIS A 38 -4.84 19.53 -35.74
CA HIS A 38 -4.54 19.52 -37.20
C HIS A 38 -3.42 20.36 -37.84
N TYR A 39 -2.42 19.64 -38.38
CA TYR A 39 -1.93 19.56 -39.79
C TYR A 39 -0.53 18.92 -39.77
N SER A 40 -0.01 18.11 -40.70
CA SER A 40 -0.48 17.25 -41.79
C SER A 40 0.79 16.58 -42.38
N SER A 41 0.63 15.38 -42.95
CA SER A 41 1.51 14.71 -43.92
C SER A 41 2.98 14.46 -43.59
N ASN A 42 3.33 13.19 -43.41
CA ASN A 42 4.08 12.52 -44.48
C ASN A 42 3.89 11.00 -44.41
N ASP A 43 3.39 10.47 -45.53
CA ASP A 43 3.25 9.07 -45.86
C ASP A 43 4.60 8.34 -45.79
N HIS A 44 4.65 7.24 -45.04
CA HIS A 44 5.36 6.05 -45.48
C HIS A 44 4.59 4.81 -45.02
N ALA A 45 3.86 4.22 -45.97
CA ALA A 45 3.28 2.91 -45.84
C ALA A 45 4.38 1.85 -45.64
N VAL A 46 4.32 1.13 -44.52
CA VAL A 46 4.73 -0.27 -44.45
C VAL A 46 3.57 -1.05 -43.86
N LEU A 47 2.78 -1.61 -44.76
CA LEU A 47 1.95 -2.78 -44.52
C LEU A 47 2.87 -3.89 -43.96
N ILE A 48 2.45 -4.58 -42.89
CA ILE A 48 2.48 -6.05 -42.70
C ILE A 48 2.37 -6.36 -41.20
N GLN A 49 1.15 -6.75 -40.81
CA GLN A 49 0.82 -7.83 -39.86
C GLN A 49 1.50 -7.81 -38.48
N THR A 50 0.81 -7.27 -37.48
CA THR A 50 0.85 -7.89 -36.15
C THR A 50 -0.36 -8.81 -36.09
N GLU A 51 -0.10 -10.11 -36.13
CA GLU A 51 -1.07 -11.16 -35.85
C GLU A 51 -1.92 -10.77 -34.63
N SER A 52 -3.24 -10.75 -34.82
CA SER A 52 -4.18 -11.01 -33.73
C SER A 52 -3.84 -12.38 -33.17
N GLN A 53 -2.95 -12.39 -32.17
CA GLN A 53 -2.75 -13.55 -31.32
C GLN A 53 -4.04 -13.70 -30.51
N LEU A 54 -4.99 -14.45 -31.07
CA LEU A 54 -6.12 -15.04 -30.36
C LEU A 54 -5.54 -15.84 -29.20
N GLN A 55 -5.37 -15.20 -28.05
CA GLN A 55 -5.16 -15.89 -26.79
C GLN A 55 -6.38 -16.79 -26.61
N SER A 56 -6.15 -18.10 -26.68
CA SER A 56 -7.18 -19.09 -26.39
C SER A 56 -7.77 -18.78 -25.01
N PRO A 57 -9.11 -18.82 -24.83
CA PRO A 57 -9.72 -18.58 -23.51
C PRO A 57 -9.13 -19.46 -22.40
N ALA A 58 -8.56 -20.62 -22.75
CA ALA A 58 -7.83 -21.48 -21.81
C ALA A 58 -6.55 -20.84 -21.23
N SER A 59 -5.77 -20.09 -22.02
CA SER A 59 -4.52 -19.45 -21.54
C SER A 59 -4.79 -18.18 -20.73
N ILE A 60 -5.92 -17.51 -20.97
CA ILE A 60 -6.37 -16.37 -20.15
C ILE A 60 -6.80 -16.88 -18.77
N LEU A 61 -7.62 -17.94 -18.72
CA LEU A 61 -8.07 -18.56 -17.47
C LEU A 61 -6.91 -19.10 -16.61
N GLU A 62 -5.89 -19.71 -17.23
CA GLU A 62 -4.71 -20.22 -16.50
C GLU A 62 -3.86 -19.09 -15.91
N ASN A 63 -3.71 -17.98 -16.64
CA ASN A 63 -3.01 -16.79 -16.15
C ASN A 63 -3.78 -16.08 -15.02
N GLU A 64 -5.10 -15.97 -15.14
CA GLU A 64 -5.96 -15.41 -14.08
C GLU A 64 -5.90 -16.27 -12.81
N GLN A 65 -5.95 -17.60 -12.95
CA GLN A 65 -5.85 -18.51 -11.80
C GLN A 65 -4.48 -18.40 -11.12
N LYS A 66 -3.40 -18.30 -11.90
CA LYS A 66 -2.03 -18.13 -11.36
C LYS A 66 -1.87 -16.77 -10.66
N PHE A 67 -2.43 -15.70 -11.22
CA PHE A 67 -2.43 -14.38 -10.61
C PHE A 67 -3.21 -14.38 -9.28
N ALA A 68 -4.38 -15.00 -9.25
CA ALA A 68 -5.19 -15.12 -8.03
C ALA A 68 -4.45 -15.92 -6.94
N GLN A 69 -3.80 -17.04 -7.31
CA GLN A 69 -3.00 -17.84 -6.38
C GLN A 69 -1.81 -17.05 -5.83
N GLN A 70 -1.08 -16.33 -6.68
CA GLN A 70 0.05 -15.51 -6.28
C GLN A 70 -0.39 -14.38 -5.33
N ASN A 71 -1.52 -13.72 -5.62
CA ASN A 71 -2.06 -12.70 -4.74
C ASN A 71 -2.42 -13.27 -3.37
N GLN A 72 -3.05 -14.45 -3.34
CA GLN A 72 -3.37 -15.15 -2.10
C GLN A 72 -2.12 -15.50 -1.28
N GLN A 73 -1.00 -15.85 -1.93
CA GLN A 73 0.27 -16.09 -1.24
C GLN A 73 0.83 -14.83 -0.57
N PHE A 74 0.70 -13.66 -1.20
CA PHE A 74 1.16 -12.42 -0.58
C PHE A 74 0.30 -12.01 0.62
N ILE A 75 -1.02 -12.22 0.54
CA ILE A 75 -1.92 -12.01 1.68
C ILE A 75 -1.54 -12.90 2.86
N GLN A 76 -1.28 -14.20 2.61
CA GLN A 76 -0.84 -15.12 3.67
C GLN A 76 0.50 -14.68 4.30
N LYS A 77 1.45 -14.20 3.49
CA LYS A 77 2.72 -13.66 3.99
C LYS A 77 2.52 -12.42 4.86
N ARG A 78 1.61 -11.52 4.48
CA ARG A 78 1.26 -10.34 5.27
C ARG A 78 0.65 -10.74 6.61
N ASP A 79 -0.28 -11.68 6.61
CA ASP A 79 -0.93 -12.13 7.84
C ASP A 79 0.09 -12.80 8.79
N ALA A 80 1.01 -13.60 8.24
CA ALA A 80 2.13 -14.17 9.00
C ALA A 80 3.06 -13.10 9.57
N LEU A 81 3.34 -12.03 8.82
CA LEU A 81 4.15 -10.91 9.29
C LEU A 81 3.51 -10.22 10.50
N TYR A 82 2.19 -9.98 10.48
CA TYR A 82 1.51 -9.39 11.64
C TYR A 82 1.52 -10.31 12.86
N MET A 83 1.42 -11.63 12.66
CA MET A 83 1.57 -12.59 13.75
C MET A 83 2.98 -12.54 14.36
N GLN A 84 4.03 -12.45 13.52
CA GLN A 84 5.41 -12.29 14.00
C GLN A 84 5.59 -10.99 14.78
N LEU A 85 5.03 -9.89 14.29
CA LEU A 85 5.07 -8.60 14.99
C LEU A 85 4.36 -8.66 16.35
N ALA A 86 3.22 -9.35 16.43
CA ALA A 86 2.50 -9.56 17.68
C ALA A 86 3.32 -10.41 18.68
N GLU A 87 4.01 -11.43 18.20
CA GLU A 87 4.90 -12.26 19.03
C GLU A 87 6.08 -11.45 19.57
N ILE A 88 6.73 -10.66 18.72
CA ILE A 88 7.80 -9.73 19.13
C ILE A 88 7.29 -8.77 20.21
N SER A 89 6.13 -8.17 19.98
CA SER A 89 5.51 -7.25 20.93
C SER A 89 5.17 -7.94 22.26
N ASN A 90 4.72 -9.19 22.22
CA ASN A 90 4.45 -9.99 23.41
C ASN A 90 5.75 -10.30 24.18
N HIS A 91 6.83 -10.71 23.51
CA HIS A 91 8.13 -10.91 24.16
C HIS A 91 8.62 -9.64 24.85
N LEU A 92 8.57 -8.52 24.15
CA LEU A 92 8.95 -7.21 24.70
C LEU A 92 8.12 -6.83 25.91
N SER A 93 6.80 -7.07 25.88
CA SER A 93 5.91 -6.79 27.02
C SER A 93 6.24 -7.61 28.27
N GLN A 94 6.87 -8.77 28.09
CA GLN A 94 7.34 -9.65 29.16
C GLN A 94 8.78 -9.33 29.60
N GLY A 95 9.40 -8.28 29.06
CA GLY A 95 10.80 -7.94 29.30
C GLY A 95 11.80 -8.90 28.65
N LYS A 96 11.35 -9.71 27.67
CA LYS A 96 12.21 -10.62 26.91
C LYS A 96 12.65 -9.95 25.61
N GLN A 97 13.92 -10.14 25.27
CA GLN A 97 14.45 -9.68 23.99
C GLN A 97 14.03 -10.68 22.89
N PRO A 98 13.45 -10.21 21.77
CA PRO A 98 13.15 -11.07 20.63
C PRO A 98 14.43 -11.53 19.91
N ASP A 99 14.34 -12.61 19.15
CA ASP A 99 15.45 -13.07 18.31
C ASP A 99 15.67 -12.08 17.16
N LEU A 100 16.81 -11.39 17.17
CA LEU A 100 17.16 -10.39 16.16
C LEU A 100 17.24 -10.99 14.75
N ARG A 101 17.59 -12.27 14.61
CA ARG A 101 17.62 -12.95 13.31
C ARG A 101 16.22 -13.10 12.72
N GLU A 102 15.23 -13.35 13.57
CA GLU A 102 13.84 -13.43 13.14
C GLU A 102 13.30 -12.05 12.79
N VAL A 103 13.70 -11.00 13.53
CA VAL A 103 13.37 -9.61 13.18
C VAL A 103 13.96 -9.24 11.80
N SER A 104 15.22 -9.55 11.51
CA SER A 104 15.81 -9.29 10.18
C SER A 104 15.07 -9.99 9.04
N LYS A 105 14.65 -11.25 9.22
CA LYS A 105 13.84 -11.98 8.22
C LYS A 105 12.45 -11.36 8.04
N MET A 106 11.85 -10.92 9.14
CA MET A 106 10.56 -10.23 9.11
C MET A 106 10.68 -8.91 8.31
N LEU A 107 11.76 -8.14 8.51
CA LEU A 107 12.03 -6.92 7.73
C LEU A 107 12.19 -7.20 6.23
N GLU A 108 12.87 -8.28 5.86
CA GLU A 108 12.96 -8.68 4.46
C GLU A 108 11.58 -8.99 3.87
N THR A 109 10.73 -9.71 4.62
CA THR A 109 9.36 -10.01 4.23
C THR A 109 8.53 -8.74 4.09
N LEU A 110 8.64 -7.81 5.04
CA LEU A 110 8.00 -6.50 5.01
C LEU A 110 8.32 -5.76 3.71
N ARG A 111 9.61 -5.63 3.40
CA ARG A 111 10.07 -4.97 2.17
C ARG A 111 9.56 -5.66 0.91
N GLN A 112 9.54 -6.99 0.86
CA GLN A 112 8.98 -7.72 -0.28
C GLN A 112 7.49 -7.41 -0.46
N LEU A 113 6.72 -7.33 0.62
CA LEU A 113 5.30 -7.00 0.60
C LEU A 113 5.02 -5.56 0.18
N VAL A 114 5.92 -4.63 0.52
CA VAL A 114 5.89 -3.24 0.01
C VAL A 114 6.11 -3.20 -1.50
N LYS A 115 7.09 -3.94 -2.02
CA LYS A 115 7.37 -4.00 -3.48
C LYS A 115 6.17 -4.46 -4.31
N VAL A 116 5.35 -5.34 -3.75
CA VAL A 116 4.13 -5.85 -4.42
C VAL A 116 2.87 -5.09 -4.00
N LYS A 117 3.00 -3.97 -3.28
CA LYS A 117 1.92 -3.07 -2.85
C LYS A 117 0.85 -3.73 -1.97
N VAL A 118 1.22 -4.80 -1.27
CA VAL A 118 0.33 -5.48 -0.30
C VAL A 118 0.39 -4.80 1.07
N ILE A 119 1.51 -4.14 1.36
CA ILE A 119 1.71 -3.23 2.49
C ILE A 119 2.14 -1.88 1.90
N SER A 120 1.66 -0.76 2.45
CA SER A 120 2.08 0.57 2.00
C SER A 120 3.46 0.94 2.55
N VAL A 121 4.16 1.86 1.87
CA VAL A 121 5.43 2.41 2.37
C VAL A 121 5.23 3.03 3.75
N GLN A 122 4.15 3.78 3.96
CA GLN A 122 3.85 4.43 5.24
C GLN A 122 3.65 3.43 6.38
N GLU A 123 2.93 2.33 6.12
CA GLU A 123 2.71 1.28 7.11
C GLU A 123 4.01 0.54 7.47
N ALA A 124 4.83 0.25 6.47
CA ALA A 124 6.11 -0.40 6.68
C ALA A 124 7.07 0.50 7.47
N SER A 125 7.17 1.78 7.12
CA SER A 125 7.99 2.75 7.86
C SER A 125 7.52 2.90 9.30
N ALA A 126 6.21 3.01 9.55
CA ALA A 126 5.67 3.07 10.91
C ALA A 126 5.98 1.81 11.74
N THR A 127 5.94 0.63 11.11
CA THR A 127 6.33 -0.64 11.75
C THR A 127 7.81 -0.62 12.14
N ILE A 128 8.68 -0.14 11.25
CA ILE A 128 10.13 -0.09 11.52
C ILE A 128 10.46 0.97 12.58
N GLU A 129 9.80 2.13 12.56
CA GLU A 129 9.94 3.16 13.58
C GLU A 129 9.49 2.68 14.97
N PHE A 130 8.43 1.86 15.02
CA PHE A 130 8.05 1.18 16.26
C PHE A 130 9.18 0.27 16.74
N LEU A 131 9.72 -0.59 15.87
CA LEU A 131 10.83 -1.48 16.20
C LEU A 131 12.07 -0.72 16.66
N GLN A 132 12.38 0.46 16.10
CA GLN A 132 13.51 1.27 16.57
C GLN A 132 13.36 1.72 18.02
N LYS A 133 12.12 2.01 18.45
CA LYS A 133 11.83 2.43 19.83
C LYS A 133 11.93 1.27 20.82
N VAL A 134 11.61 0.06 20.39
CA VAL A 134 11.53 -1.11 21.27
C VAL A 134 12.72 -2.07 21.14
N LEU A 135 13.53 -1.93 20.09
CA LEU A 135 14.75 -2.71 19.80
C LEU A 135 15.90 -1.77 19.41
N PRO A 136 16.43 -0.99 20.36
CA PRO A 136 17.54 -0.07 20.08
C PRO A 136 18.80 -0.80 19.60
N GLU A 137 18.96 -2.09 19.89
CA GLU A 137 20.11 -2.89 19.44
C GLU A 137 20.19 -3.03 17.92
N MET A 138 19.06 -2.89 17.21
CA MET A 138 18.97 -2.97 15.75
C MET A 138 18.85 -1.60 15.07
N GLU A 139 19.04 -0.49 15.79
CA GLU A 139 18.78 0.87 15.29
C GLU A 139 19.37 1.13 13.90
N MET A 140 20.64 0.79 13.69
CA MET A 140 21.32 1.01 12.41
C MET A 140 20.74 0.17 11.26
N GLU A 141 20.33 -1.06 11.53
CA GLU A 141 19.73 -1.96 10.54
C GLU A 141 18.33 -1.47 10.16
N LEU A 142 17.52 -1.13 11.17
CA LEU A 142 16.18 -0.58 11.00
C LEU A 142 16.21 0.77 10.25
N ALA A 143 17.14 1.67 10.59
CA ALA A 143 17.31 2.95 9.89
C ALA A 143 17.74 2.77 8.43
N ARG A 144 18.53 1.72 8.14
CA ARG A 144 18.86 1.36 6.75
C ARG A 144 17.62 0.85 6.03
N GLU A 145 16.81 0.03 6.69
CA GLU A 145 15.62 -0.58 6.09
C GLU A 145 14.57 0.47 5.69
N ILE A 146 14.34 1.49 6.53
CA ILE A 146 13.49 2.65 6.18
C ILE A 146 13.97 3.29 4.87
N LYS A 147 15.27 3.60 4.76
CA LYS A 147 15.85 4.18 3.53
C LYS A 147 15.74 3.29 2.30
N LEU A 148 15.60 1.98 2.46
CA LEU A 148 15.38 1.06 1.35
C LEU A 148 13.92 1.05 0.94
N ILE A 149 13.00 1.12 1.90
CA ILE A 149 11.56 1.13 1.68
C ILE A 149 11.11 2.45 1.06
N ASP A 150 11.62 3.59 1.50
CA ASP A 150 11.29 4.92 0.94
C ASP A 150 11.67 5.05 -0.55
N ARG A 151 12.61 4.22 -1.05
CA ARG A 151 12.99 4.20 -2.47
C ARG A 151 12.10 3.33 -3.34
N ILE A 152 11.13 2.63 -2.75
CA ILE A 152 10.17 1.79 -3.48
C ILE A 152 9.00 2.64 -4.02
N GLU A 153 8.81 3.87 -3.51
CA GLU A 153 7.80 4.83 -3.99
C GLU A 153 7.95 5.18 -5.48
#